data_AF-A0A1B6FBD4-F1
#
_entry.id   AF-A0A1B6FBD4-F1
#
_cell.length_a   1.000
_cell.length_b   1.000
_cell.length_c   1.000
_cell.angle_alpha   90.00
_cell.angle_beta   90.00
_cell.angle_gamma   90.00
#
_symmetry.space_group_name_H-M   'P 1'
#
loop_
_entity.id
_entity.type
_entity.pdbx_description
1 polymer ?
#
loop_
_entity_poly.entity_id
_entity_poly.type
_entity_poly.pdbx_seq_one_letter_code
_entity_poly.pdbx_strand_id
1 'polypeptide(L)'
;HQRWRCHKYRLRFDQTARNRMREKVTASIIFKERKASYPRSVGHPFLGDYVRLRQNVQWKKICVENNDQYVVFADIINKITRSSGKFVPILFVLSTSAMLILDQRTLQVKY
;
A
#
# COMPACT_ATOMS: atom_id res chain seq x y z
N HIS A 1 7.97 -33.69 -18.26
CA HIS A 1 8.87 -33.10 -17.25
C HIS A 1 8.45 -31.69 -16.78
N GLN A 2 8.08 -30.75 -17.67
CA GLN A 2 7.77 -29.35 -17.31
C GLN A 2 6.59 -29.17 -16.33
N ARG A 3 5.47 -29.88 -16.52
CA ARG A 3 4.28 -29.74 -15.65
C ARG A 3 4.57 -30.06 -14.18
N TRP A 4 5.34 -31.13 -13.92
CA TRP A 4 5.75 -31.53 -12.58
C TRP A 4 6.65 -30.49 -11.92
N ARG A 5 7.63 -29.94 -12.66
CA ARG A 5 8.50 -28.85 -12.18
C ARG A 5 7.68 -27.61 -11.81
N CYS A 6 6.74 -27.20 -12.64
CA CYS A 6 5.85 -26.07 -12.35
C CYS A 6 4.97 -26.33 -11.12
N HIS A 7 4.44 -27.55 -10.98
CA HIS A 7 3.65 -27.94 -9.82
C HIS A 7 4.49 -27.88 -8.52
N LYS A 8 5.68 -28.48 -8.51
CA LYS A 8 6.61 -28.42 -7.37
C LYS A 8 7.04 -27.00 -7.05
N TYR A 9 7.27 -26.15 -8.04
CA TYR A 9 7.57 -24.73 -7.83
C TYR A 9 6.41 -24.00 -7.14
N ARG A 10 5.18 -24.15 -7.65
CA ARG A 10 3.99 -23.50 -7.07
C ARG A 10 3.73 -23.93 -5.63
N LEU A 11 4.01 -25.19 -5.28
CA LEU A 11 3.87 -25.72 -3.92
C LEU A 11 4.83 -25.07 -2.91
N ARG A 12 5.91 -24.42 -3.34
CA ARG A 12 6.86 -23.74 -2.43
C ARG A 12 6.35 -22.41 -1.90
N PHE A 13 5.25 -21.87 -2.44
CA PHE A 13 4.74 -20.55 -2.08
C PHE A 13 3.51 -20.65 -1.19
N ASP A 14 3.60 -20.04 -0.02
CA ASP A 14 2.47 -19.82 0.88
C ASP A 14 1.47 -18.81 0.29
N GLN A 15 0.37 -18.56 1.01
CA GLN A 15 -0.65 -17.61 0.54
C GLN A 15 -0.11 -16.17 0.48
N THR A 16 0.75 -15.79 1.42
CA THR A 16 1.33 -14.43 1.50
C THR A 16 2.25 -14.15 0.32
N ALA A 17 3.18 -15.05 0.00
CA ALA A 17 4.05 -14.91 -1.15
C ALA A 17 3.26 -14.93 -2.46
N ARG A 18 2.19 -15.73 -2.56
CA ARG A 18 1.27 -15.70 -3.70
C ARG A 18 0.58 -14.35 -3.86
N ASN A 19 0.13 -13.72 -2.77
CA ASN A 19 -0.48 -12.39 -2.81
C ASN A 19 0.52 -11.32 -3.27
N ARG A 20 1.75 -11.33 -2.73
CA ARG A 20 2.83 -10.41 -3.16
C ARG A 20 3.15 -10.55 -4.65
N MET A 21 3.24 -11.78 -5.15
CA MET A 21 3.46 -12.04 -6.58
C MET A 21 2.29 -11.53 -7.42
N ARG A 22 1.04 -11.74 -6.99
CA ARG A 22 -0.15 -11.25 -7.68
C ARG A 22 -0.13 -9.73 -7.81
N GLU A 23 0.16 -9.01 -6.73
CA GLU A 23 0.28 -7.55 -6.77
C GLU A 23 1.37 -7.08 -7.75
N LYS A 24 2.53 -7.75 -7.76
CA LYS A 24 3.61 -7.45 -8.70
C LYS A 24 3.22 -7.71 -10.16
N VAL A 25 2.50 -8.79 -10.43
CA VAL A 25 1.96 -9.09 -11.77
C VAL A 25 0.95 -8.02 -12.19
N THR A 26 0.03 -7.63 -11.30
CA THR A 26 -0.92 -6.53 -11.56
C THR A 26 -0.18 -5.23 -11.88
N ALA A 27 0.85 -4.87 -11.10
CA ALA A 27 1.67 -3.69 -11.39
C ALA A 27 2.38 -3.79 -12.75
N SER A 28 2.85 -4.98 -13.15
CA SER A 28 3.43 -5.20 -14.48
C SER A 28 2.42 -4.96 -15.58
N ILE A 29 1.18 -5.43 -15.43
CA ILE A 29 0.12 -5.24 -16.43
C ILE A 29 -0.18 -3.74 -16.62
N ILE A 30 -0.14 -2.96 -15.53
CA ILE A 30 -0.46 -1.53 -15.56
C ILE A 30 0.71 -0.69 -16.10
N PHE A 31 1.95 -0.99 -15.72
CA PHE A 31 3.08 -0.06 -15.89
C PHE A 31 4.20 -0.54 -16.82
N LYS A 32 4.32 -1.85 -17.08
CA LYS A 32 5.39 -2.37 -17.95
C LYS A 32 5.24 -1.77 -19.35
N GLU A 33 6.33 -1.26 -19.90
CA GLU A 33 6.38 -0.50 -21.16
C GLU A 33 5.53 0.79 -21.21
N ARG A 34 4.87 1.18 -20.11
CA ARG A 34 4.03 2.40 -20.02
C ARG A 34 4.60 3.47 -19.08
N LYS A 35 5.55 3.10 -18.22
CA LYS A 35 6.23 4.03 -17.31
C LYS A 35 7.73 3.74 -17.26
N ALA A 36 8.53 4.71 -17.69
CA ALA A 36 10.00 4.58 -17.76
C ALA A 36 10.66 4.22 -16.41
N SER A 37 10.05 4.58 -15.29
CA SER A 37 10.56 4.24 -13.95
C SER A 37 10.19 2.83 -13.48
N TYR A 38 9.30 2.11 -14.17
CA TYR A 38 8.81 0.80 -13.74
C TYR A 38 9.91 -0.26 -13.53
N PRO A 39 10.92 -0.41 -14.41
CA PRO A 39 11.98 -1.41 -14.21
C PRO A 39 12.69 -1.27 -12.85
N ARG A 40 12.90 -0.03 -12.37
CA ARG A 40 13.49 0.26 -11.05
C ARG A 40 12.61 -0.17 -9.88
N SER A 41 11.29 -0.27 -10.07
CA SER A 41 10.34 -0.65 -9.02
C SER A 41 10.22 -2.17 -8.83
N VAL A 42 10.69 -2.99 -9.78
CA VAL A 42 10.47 -4.44 -9.77
C VAL A 42 11.07 -5.08 -8.52
N GLY A 43 12.32 -4.75 -8.20
CA GLY A 43 13.04 -5.27 -7.04
C GLY A 43 12.59 -4.69 -5.69
N HIS A 44 11.81 -3.61 -5.68
CA HIS A 44 11.36 -2.97 -4.43
C HIS A 44 10.10 -3.66 -3.88
N PRO A 45 10.09 -4.23 -2.66
CA PRO A 45 8.94 -4.94 -2.13
C PRO A 45 7.74 -4.01 -1.87
N PHE A 46 6.52 -4.54 -1.98
CA PHE A 46 5.32 -3.83 -1.53
C PHE A 46 5.05 -4.18 -0.07
N LEU A 47 5.12 -3.18 0.82
CA LEU A 47 4.91 -3.36 2.27
C LEU A 47 3.46 -3.12 2.70
N GLY A 48 2.74 -2.26 1.97
CA GLY A 48 1.42 -1.76 2.35
C GLY A 48 1.53 -0.63 3.38
N ASP A 49 1.88 -0.96 4.62
CA ASP A 49 2.00 0.01 5.72
C ASP A 49 3.47 0.43 5.93
N TYR A 50 3.85 1.57 5.36
CA TYR A 50 5.22 2.09 5.41
C TYR A 50 5.50 2.90 6.68
N VAL A 51 4.46 3.35 7.38
CA VAL A 51 4.55 4.18 8.60
C VAL A 51 4.20 3.42 9.88
N ARG A 52 3.93 2.12 9.78
CA ARG A 52 3.49 1.24 10.87
C ARG A 52 2.23 1.77 11.57
N LEU A 53 1.31 2.35 10.81
CA LEU A 53 0.05 2.89 11.31
C LEU A 53 -0.77 1.83 12.06
N ARG A 54 -0.70 0.56 11.64
CA ARG A 54 -1.37 -0.56 12.32
C ARG A 54 -0.92 -0.76 13.78
N GLN A 55 0.28 -0.29 14.13
CA GLN A 55 0.82 -0.38 15.50
C GLN A 55 0.47 0.84 16.36
N ASN A 56 -0.01 1.93 15.74
CA ASN A 56 -0.35 3.16 16.44
C ASN A 56 -1.60 2.97 17.33
N VAL A 57 -1.48 3.33 18.62
CA VAL A 57 -2.54 3.14 19.62
C VAL A 57 -3.76 4.01 19.36
N GLN A 58 -3.56 5.26 18.91
CA GLN A 58 -4.67 6.17 18.59
C GLN A 58 -5.43 5.67 17.36
N TRP A 59 -4.71 5.24 16.33
CA TRP A 59 -5.32 4.66 15.12
C TRP A 59 -6.16 3.42 15.43
N LYS A 60 -5.67 2.51 16.29
CA LYS A 60 -6.44 1.34 16.71
C LYS A 60 -7.79 1.70 17.32
N LYS A 61 -7.87 2.78 18.10
CA LYS A 61 -9.15 3.26 18.67
C LYS A 61 -10.10 3.74 17.57
N ILE A 62 -9.58 4.54 16.64
CA ILE A 62 -10.35 5.04 15.48
C ILE A 62 -10.91 3.88 14.63
N CYS A 63 -10.11 2.84 14.39
CA CYS A 63 -10.58 1.66 13.64
C CYS A 63 -11.74 0.93 14.34
N VAL A 64 -11.67 0.78 15.68
CA VAL A 64 -12.73 0.14 16.45
C VAL A 64 -14.01 0.97 16.41
N GLU A 65 -13.91 2.28 16.58
CA GLU A 65 -15.07 3.20 16.54
C GLU A 65 -15.76 3.23 15.16
N ASN A 66 -14.97 3.21 14.08
CA ASN A 66 -15.49 3.29 12.71
C ASN A 66 -15.75 1.93 12.05
N ASN A 67 -15.58 0.82 12.80
CA ASN A 67 -15.69 -0.54 12.28
C ASN A 67 -14.83 -0.79 11.02
N ASP A 68 -13.64 -0.19 10.97
CA ASP A 68 -12.69 -0.35 9.87
C ASP A 68 -11.73 -1.50 10.17
N GLN A 69 -11.68 -2.49 9.28
CA GLN A 69 -11.09 -3.78 9.57
C GLN A 69 -9.57 -3.81 9.37
N TYR A 70 -9.08 -3.13 8.33
CA TYR A 70 -7.68 -3.28 7.94
C TYR A 70 -7.14 -2.09 7.14
N VAL A 71 -5.96 -1.61 7.54
CA VAL A 71 -5.16 -0.68 6.74
C VAL A 71 -4.47 -1.46 5.64
N VAL A 72 -4.89 -1.27 4.39
CA VAL A 72 -4.28 -1.88 3.21
C VAL A 72 -2.95 -1.19 2.90
N PHE A 73 -2.93 0.14 2.90
CA PHE A 73 -1.76 0.95 2.63
C PHE A 73 -1.71 2.18 3.54
N ALA A 74 -0.53 2.58 4.00
CA ALA A 74 -0.33 3.86 4.67
C ALA A 74 1.09 4.38 4.42
N ASP A 75 1.19 5.67 4.08
CA ASP A 75 2.46 6.36 3.87
C ASP A 75 2.34 7.87 4.09
N ILE A 76 3.47 8.54 4.35
CA ILE A 76 3.56 10.00 4.36
C ILE A 76 3.89 10.46 2.95
N ILE A 77 2.93 11.11 2.30
CA ILE A 77 3.08 11.61 0.92
C ILE A 77 3.15 13.13 0.89
N ASN A 78 3.76 13.67 -0.16
CA ASN A 78 3.80 15.11 -0.39
C ASN A 78 2.60 15.55 -1.23
N LYS A 79 1.58 16.13 -0.58
CA LYS A 79 0.42 16.71 -1.25
C LYS A 79 0.75 18.11 -1.76
N ILE A 80 0.41 18.38 -3.02
CA ILE A 80 0.53 19.71 -3.62
C ILE A 80 -0.73 20.52 -3.27
N THR A 81 -0.57 21.72 -2.72
CA THR A 81 -1.69 22.62 -2.43
C THR A 81 -2.18 23.32 -3.69
N ARG A 82 -3.51 23.40 -3.88
CA ARG A 82 -4.12 24.02 -5.08
C ARG A 82 -3.83 25.52 -5.20
N SER A 83 -3.74 26.22 -4.07
CA SER A 83 -3.57 27.68 -4.04
C SER A 83 -2.13 28.14 -4.27
N SER A 84 -1.14 27.39 -3.80
CA SER A 84 0.26 27.84 -3.81
C SER A 84 1.23 26.89 -4.52
N GLY A 85 0.79 25.69 -4.91
CA GLY A 85 1.68 24.67 -5.48
C GLY A 85 2.70 24.10 -4.50
N LYS A 86 2.68 24.52 -3.23
CA LYS A 86 3.62 24.03 -2.21
C LYS A 86 3.31 22.58 -1.83
N PHE A 87 4.37 21.82 -1.58
CA PHE A 87 4.30 20.48 -1.01
C PHE A 87 4.03 20.55 0.49
N VAL A 88 3.06 19.75 0.94
CA VAL A 88 2.72 19.57 2.35
C VAL A 88 2.75 18.08 2.65
N PRO A 89 3.59 17.61 3.58
CA PRO A 89 3.59 16.21 3.98
C PRO A 89 2.24 15.88 4.65
N ILE A 90 1.63 14.79 4.24
CA ILE A 90 0.33 14.36 4.75
C ILE A 90 0.28 12.84 4.86
N LEU A 91 -0.42 12.34 5.89
CA LEU A 91 -0.61 10.92 6.06
C LEU A 91 -1.73 10.47 5.11
N PHE A 92 -1.39 9.58 4.18
CA PHE A 92 -2.35 8.96 3.28
C PHE A 92 -2.60 7.52 3.74
N VAL A 93 -3.88 7.19 3.92
CA VAL A 93 -4.30 5.87 4.39
C VAL A 93 -5.32 5.29 3.42
N LEU A 94 -5.07 4.08 2.95
CA LEU A 94 -6.06 3.27 2.26
C LEU A 94 -6.44 2.12 3.18
N SER A 95 -7.70 2.09 3.60
CA SER A 95 -8.25 1.02 4.39
C SER A 95 -9.24 0.18 3.58
N THR A 96 -9.84 -0.81 4.22
CA THR A 96 -10.91 -1.62 3.64
C THR A 96 -12.20 -0.83 3.40
N SER A 97 -12.44 0.24 4.16
CA SER A 97 -13.67 1.04 4.07
C SER A 97 -13.49 2.31 3.24
N ALA A 98 -12.33 2.95 3.31
CA ALA A 98 -12.14 4.29 2.73
C ALA A 98 -10.70 4.60 2.36
N MET A 99 -10.55 5.68 1.59
CA MET A 99 -9.29 6.35 1.34
C MET A 99 -9.31 7.67 2.13
N LEU A 100 -8.34 7.84 3.02
CA LEU A 100 -8.30 8.94 4.00
C LEU A 100 -7.03 9.76 3.85
N ILE A 101 -7.18 11.07 4.07
CA ILE A 101 -6.09 12.03 4.11
C ILE A 101 -6.08 12.67 5.49
N LEU A 102 -5.06 12.36 6.28
CA LEU A 102 -4.99 12.69 7.70
C LEU A 102 -3.79 13.60 7.99
N ASP A 103 -3.90 14.39 9.06
CA ASP A 103 -2.73 14.98 9.68
C ASP A 103 -1.86 13.89 10.33
N GLN A 104 -0.55 13.90 10.08
CA GLN A 104 0.35 12.87 10.60
C GLN A 104 0.42 12.87 12.13
N ARG A 105 0.30 14.03 12.78
CA ARG A 105 0.48 14.15 14.24
C ARG A 105 -0.82 13.93 14.99
N THR A 106 -1.92 14.50 14.48
CA THR A 106 -3.20 14.46 15.19
C THR A 106 -4.13 13.36 14.70
N LEU A 107 -3.83 12.72 13.57
CA LEU A 107 -4.68 11.75 12.87
C LEU A 107 -6.07 12.30 12.49
N GLN A 108 -6.23 13.62 12.52
CA GLN A 108 -7.48 14.28 12.14
C GLN A 108 -7.64 14.27 10.62
N VAL A 109 -8.84 13.97 10.15
CA VAL A 109 -9.21 14.01 8.74
C VAL A 109 -9.13 15.45 8.24
N LYS A 110 -8.40 15.69 7.15
CA LYS A 110 -8.30 17.03 6.54
C LYS A 110 -9.26 17.25 5.37
N TYR A 111 -9.69 16.18 4.70
CA TYR A 111 -10.49 16.22 3.48
C TYR A 111 -11.39 15.00 3.39
#